data_AF-A0A6B3ERG7-F1
#
_entry.id   AF-A0A6B3ERG7-F1
#
_cell.length_a   1.000
_cell.length_b   1.000
_cell.length_c   1.000
_cell.angle_alpha   90.00
_cell.angle_beta   90.00
_cell.angle_gamma   90.00
#
_symmetry.space_group_name_H-M   'P 1'
#
loop_
_entity.id
_entity.type
_entity.pdbx_description
1 polymer ?
#
loop_
_entity_poly.entity_id
_entity_poly.type
_entity_poly.pdbx_seq_one_letter_code
_entity_poly.pdbx_strand_id
1 'polypeptide(L)' 'GTTVLLTTHDLTDIEQVCTRVMVIDHGRLVHDGDLAGLHALGESERMLVLDLERELPAVSVPGARTVRVEGPRQWLAFP' A
#
# COMPACT_ATOMS: atom_id res chain seq x y z
N GLY A 1 10.50 16.51 -31.55
CA GLY A 1 9.55 16.13 -30.51
C GLY A 1 10.04 16.66 -29.18
N THR A 2 9.14 16.93 -28.24
CA THR A 2 9.46 17.46 -26.91
C THR A 2 9.19 16.39 -25.87
N THR A 3 10.16 16.12 -25.00
CA THR A 3 9.97 15.23 -23.84
C THR A 3 9.62 16.08 -22.62
N VAL A 4 8.60 15.68 -21.87
CA VAL A 4 8.17 16.35 -20.63
C VAL A 4 8.37 15.38 -19.47
N LEU A 5 8.99 15.86 -18.39
CA LEU A 5 9.16 15.12 -17.14
C LEU A 5 8.36 15.83 -16.04
N LEU A 6 7.47 15.10 -15.39
CA LEU A 6 6.67 15.57 -14.27
C LEU A 6 7.08 14.81 -13.02
N THR A 7 7.26 15.51 -11.90
CA THR A 7 7.59 14.92 -10.61
C THR A 7 6.53 15.32 -9.59
N THR A 8 5.81 14.35 -9.05
CA THR A 8 4.83 14.54 -7.97
C THR A 8 4.89 13.32 -7.03
N HIS A 9 4.35 13.49 -5.83
CA HIS A 9 4.14 12.42 -4.87
C HIS A 9 2.69 11.91 -4.90
N ASP A 10 1.80 12.60 -5.61
CA ASP A 10 0.42 12.18 -5.80
C ASP A 10 0.32 11.29 -7.05
N LEU A 11 0.11 10.00 -6.81
CA LEU A 11 -0.02 9.01 -7.88
C LEU A 11 -1.32 9.20 -8.67
N THR A 12 -2.38 9.75 -8.05
CA THR A 12 -3.70 9.99 -8.66
C THR A 12 -3.59 10.98 -9.83
N ASP A 13 -2.78 12.02 -9.68
CA ASP A 13 -2.56 13.03 -10.72
C ASP A 13 -1.75 12.46 -11.89
N ILE A 14 -0.82 11.53 -11.62
CA ILE A 14 0.02 10.89 -12.65
C ILE A 14 -0.82 9.96 -13.55
N GLU A 15 -1.84 9.29 -13.00
CA GLU A 15 -2.68 8.34 -13.76
C GLU A 15 -3.37 8.96 -14.97
N GLN A 16 -3.74 10.23 -14.86
CA GLN A 16 -4.50 10.94 -15.89
C GLN A 16 -3.61 11.49 -17.01
N VAL A 17 -2.30 11.59 -16.81
CA VAL A 17 -1.39 12.38 -17.66
C VAL A 17 -0.28 11.54 -18.28
N CYS A 18 0.22 10.52 -17.58
CA CYS A 18 1.44 9.81 -17.95
C CYS A 18 1.17 8.35 -18.33
N THR A 19 1.79 7.90 -19.42
CA THR A 19 1.74 6.48 -19.87
C THR A 19 2.83 5.61 -19.27
N ARG A 20 3.86 6.22 -18.64
CA ARG A 20 4.99 5.56 -18.00
C ARG A 20 5.32 6.28 -16.70
N VAL A 21 5.55 5.53 -15.64
CA VAL A 21 5.88 6.01 -14.30
C VAL A 21 7.19 5.39 -13.84
N MET A 22 8.02 6.20 -13.19
CA MET A 22 9.24 5.77 -12.54
C MET A 22 9.16 6.12 -11.06
N VAL A 23 9.45 5.16 -10.18
CA VAL A 23 9.53 5.39 -8.73
C VAL A 23 10.96 5.23 -8.28
N ILE A 24 11.45 6.21 -7.53
CA ILE A 24 12.78 6.21 -6.95
C ILE A 24 12.62 6.21 -5.43
N ASP A 25 13.18 5.19 -4.78
CA ASP A 25 13.26 5.10 -3.33
C ASP A 25 14.72 5.02 -2.90
N HIS A 26 15.12 5.83 -1.91
CA HIS A 26 16.49 5.92 -1.41
C HIS A 26 17.59 5.98 -2.49
N GLY A 27 17.34 6.69 -3.59
CA GLY A 27 18.29 6.85 -4.70
C GLY A 27 18.37 5.65 -5.66
N ARG A 28 17.47 4.68 -5.53
CA ARG A 28 17.34 3.51 -6.41
C ARG A 28 16.03 3.55 -7.18
N LEU A 29 16.08 3.26 -8.47
CA LEU A 29 14.89 3.04 -9.29
C LEU A 29 14.23 1.73 -8.84
N VAL A 30 13.04 1.82 -8.25
CA VAL A 30 12.28 0.66 -7.72
C VAL A 30 11.11 0.27 -8.62
N HIS A 31 10.65 1.17 -9.48
CA HIS A 31 9.68 0.88 -10.54
C HIS A 31 9.99 1.69 -11.79
N ASP A 32 9.77 1.09 -12.97
CA ASP A 32 9.85 1.74 -14.27
C ASP A 32 8.94 1.01 -15.25
N GLY A 33 7.74 1.54 -15.49
CA GLY A 33 6.73 0.84 -16.27
C GLY A 33 5.41 1.59 -16.33
N ASP A 34 4.33 0.89 -16.63
CA ASP A 34 2.98 1.47 -16.57
C ASP A 34 2.49 1.61 -15.12
N LEU A 35 1.35 2.28 -14.99
CA LEU A 35 0.70 2.51 -13.70
C LEU A 35 0.08 1.22 -13.13
N ALA A 36 -0.42 0.33 -13.98
CA ALA A 36 -1.01 -0.94 -13.54
C ALA A 36 0.02 -1.80 -12.77
N GLY A 37 1.25 -1.87 -13.27
CA GLY A 37 2.36 -2.52 -12.59
C GLY A 37 2.76 -1.82 -11.29
N LEU A 38 2.61 -0.49 -11.21
CA LEU A 38 2.87 0.25 -9.97
C LEU A 38 1.79 -0.02 -8.91
N HIS A 39 0.51 -0.10 -9.29
CA HIS A 39 -0.57 -0.40 -8.35
C HIS A 39 -0.41 -1.79 -7.72
N ALA A 40 0.05 -2.77 -8.49
CA ALA A 40 0.38 -4.09 -7.95
C ALA A 40 1.53 -4.07 -6.91
N LEU A 41 2.46 -3.13 -7.04
CA LEU A 41 3.52 -2.89 -6.05
C LEU A 41 3.01 -2.08 -4.85
N GLY A 42 1.97 -1.28 -5.06
CA GLY A 42 1.40 -0.33 -4.12
C GLY A 42 0.11 -0.78 -3.44
N GLU A 43 -0.34 -2.03 -3.61
CA GLU A 43 -1.38 -2.67 -2.78
C GLU A 43 -0.88 -2.69 -1.33
N SER A 44 -1.03 -1.53 -0.71
CA SER A 44 -0.52 -1.21 0.61
C SER A 44 -1.48 -1.89 1.56
N GLU A 45 -1.11 -3.08 2.02
CA GLU A 45 -1.87 -3.77 3.05
C GLU A 45 -2.13 -2.81 4.20
N ARG A 46 -3.40 -2.53 4.43
CA ARG A 46 -3.87 -1.68 5.52
C ARG A 46 -3.84 -2.47 6.81
N MET A 47 -3.47 -1.79 7.89
CA MET A 47 -3.37 -2.40 9.21
C MET A 47 -4.47 -1.86 10.12
N LEU A 48 -5.37 -2.74 10.56
CA LEU A 48 -6.37 -2.48 11.59
C LEU A 48 -5.85 -2.96 12.94
N VAL A 49 -5.77 -2.06 13.91
CA VAL A 49 -5.41 -2.41 15.29
C VAL A 49 -6.68 -2.45 16.13
N LEU A 50 -6.96 -3.60 16.73
CA LEU A 50 -8.08 -3.84 17.63
C LEU A 50 -7.59 -3.81 19.07
N ASP A 51 -8.18 -2.96 19.90
CA ASP A 51 -8.02 -2.99 21.35
C ASP A 51 -9.29 -3.60 21.97
N LEU A 52 -9.18 -4.82 22.49
CA LEU A 52 -10.30 -5.57 23.07
C LEU A 52 -10.39 -5.34 24.58
N GLU A 53 -11.57 -5.49 25.16
CA GLU A 53 -11.76 -5.33 26.61
C GLU A 53 -10.98 -6.38 27.43
N ARG A 54 -10.76 -7.56 26.85
CA ARG A 54 -10.04 -8.68 27.44
C ARG A 54 -9.31 -9.47 26.37
N GLU A 55 -8.41 -10.34 26.79
CA GLU A 55 -7.76 -11.28 25.89
C GLU A 55 -8.81 -12.22 25.28
N LEU A 56 -8.87 -12.22 23.95
CA LEU A 56 -9.73 -13.09 23.16
C LEU A 56 -8.88 -13.79 22.10
N PRO A 57 -9.35 -14.94 21.56
CA PRO A 57 -8.73 -15.57 20.41
C PRO A 57 -8.61 -14.61 19.21
N ALA A 58 -7.78 -14.97 18.24
CA ALA A 58 -7.58 -14.19 17.02
C ALA A 58 -8.91 -13.86 16.33
N VAL A 59 -9.17 -12.57 16.13
CA VAL A 59 -10.41 -12.07 15.52
C VAL A 59 -10.38 -12.36 14.02
N SER A 60 -11.37 -13.12 13.56
CA SER A 60 -11.56 -13.39 12.13
C SER A 60 -12.61 -12.44 11.56
N VAL A 61 -12.22 -11.66 10.55
CA VAL A 61 -13.11 -10.78 9.79
C VAL A 61 -12.98 -11.14 8.31
N PRO A 62 -14.09 -11.30 7.56
CA PRO A 62 -14.02 -11.51 6.12
C PRO A 62 -13.20 -10.40 5.43
N GLY A 63 -12.20 -10.79 4.64
CA GLY A 63 -11.31 -9.85 3.94
C GLY A 63 -10.14 -9.32 4.76
N ALA A 64 -9.98 -9.73 6.02
CA ALA A 64 -8.83 -9.37 6.85
C ALA A 64 -8.21 -10.61 7.50
N ARG A 65 -6.88 -10.61 7.65
CA ARG A 65 -6.14 -11.67 8.33
C ARG A 65 -5.49 -11.14 9.60
N THR A 66 -5.59 -11.86 10.71
CA THR A 66 -4.83 -11.52 11.91
C THR A 66 -3.34 -11.78 11.66
N VAL A 67 -2.51 -10.75 11.83
CA VAL A 67 -1.04 -10.84 11.66
C VAL A 67 -0.29 -10.83 12.98
N ARG A 68 -0.90 -10.30 14.06
CA ARG A 68 -0.30 -10.26 15.39
C ARG A 68 -1.36 -10.24 16.48
N VAL A 69 -1.05 -10.84 17.64
CA VAL A 69 -1.86 -10.80 18.87
C VAL A 69 -0.92 -10.57 20.05
N GLU A 70 -1.20 -9.55 20.87
CA GLU A 70 -0.48 -9.24 22.10
C GLU A 70 -1.50 -8.86 23.19
N GLY A 71 -1.80 -9.82 24.06
CA GLY A 71 -2.85 -9.68 25.08
C GLY A 71 -4.20 -9.27 24.45
N PRO A 72 -4.82 -8.16 24.89
CA PRO A 72 -6.08 -7.68 24.32
C PRO A 72 -5.92 -7.00 22.95
N ARG A 73 -4.69 -6.71 22.51
CA ARG A 73 -4.44 -6.00 21.27
C ARG A 73 -4.19 -6.97 20.12
N GLN A 74 -4.85 -6.76 18.99
CA GLN A 74 -4.69 -7.58 17.78
C GLN A 74 -4.50 -6.71 16.55
N TRP A 75 -3.70 -7.18 15.58
CA TRP A 75 -3.44 -6.50 14.31
C TRP A 75 -3.97 -7.35 13.18
N LEU A 76 -4.80 -6.74 12.32
CA LEU A 76 -5.37 -7.37 11.15
C LEU A 76 -4.87 -6.64 9.90
N ALA A 77 -4.39 -7.40 8.91
CA ALA A 77 -4.00 -6.89 7.60
C ALA A 77 -5.10 -7.15 6.56
N PHE A 78 -5.39 -6.18 5.72
CA PHE A 78 -6.38 -6.26 4.65
C PHE A 78 -5.96 -5.42 3.44
N PRO A 79 -6.41 -5.75 2.21
CA PRO A 79 -6.20 -4.90 1.04
C PRO A 79 -6.83 -3.53 1.26
#